data_AF-A0AAU5EAK4-F1
#
_entry.id   AF-A0AAU5EAK4-F1
#
_cell.length_a   1.000
_cell.length_b   1.000
_cell.length_c   1.000
_cell.angle_alpha   90.00
_cell.angle_beta   90.00
_cell.angle_gamma   90.00
#
_symmetry.space_group_name_H-M   'P 1'
#
loop_
_entity.id
_entity.type
_entity.pdbx_description
1 polymer ?
#
loop_
_entity_poly.entity_id
_entity_poly.type
_entity_poly.pdbx_seq_one_letter_code
_entity_poly.pdbx_strand_id
1 'polypeptide(L)' 'MTLRRSVPWRPWRYTAAHYRAAAAKMAEAPELMGSPAATPRDPALAVALAERGVRVEEEVVLEDLLSDLETRVR' A
#
# COMPACT_ATOMS: atom_id res chain seq x y z
N MET A 1 9.75 16.47 20.39
CA MET A 1 8.39 15.96 20.73
C MET A 1 7.98 14.96 19.67
N THR A 2 8.04 13.66 19.96
CA THR A 2 7.66 12.61 19.00
C THR A 2 6.19 12.26 19.19
N LEU A 3 5.36 12.60 18.18
CA LEU A 3 3.93 12.23 18.06
C LEU A 3 3.65 10.74 18.35
N ARG A 4 4.67 9.88 18.21
CA ARG A 4 4.63 8.43 18.44
C ARG A 4 4.36 8.01 19.89
N ARG A 5 4.48 8.91 20.87
CA ARG A 5 4.35 8.56 22.31
C ARG A 5 2.94 8.72 22.87
N SER A 6 2.05 9.41 22.16
CA SER A 6 0.75 9.83 22.70
C SER A 6 -0.46 9.32 21.92
N VAL A 7 -0.28 8.67 20.77
CA VAL A 7 -1.38 8.09 19.98
C VAL A 7 -1.05 6.64 19.59
N PRO A 8 -1.91 5.66 19.92
CA PRO A 8 -1.75 4.29 19.46
C PRO A 8 -2.06 4.23 17.96
N TRP A 9 -1.03 4.43 17.13
CA TRP A 9 -1.14 4.24 15.69
C TRP A 9 -0.63 2.86 15.31
N ARG A 10 -1.28 2.24 14.32
CA ARG A 10 -0.83 1.00 13.70
C ARG A 10 -0.54 1.29 12.23
N PRO A 11 0.57 0.78 11.66
CA PRO A 11 0.82 0.89 10.23
C PRO A 11 -0.36 0.31 9.45
N TRP A 12 -0.83 1.07 8.47
CA TRP A 12 -1.84 0.58 7.54
C TRP A 12 -1.18 -0.31 6.47
N ARG A 13 -1.99 -1.19 5.88
CA ARG A 13 -1.55 -2.39 5.15
C ARG A 13 -0.74 -2.03 3.90
N TYR A 14 0.55 -2.38 3.88
CA TYR A 14 1.39 -2.24 2.69
C TYR A 14 2.27 -3.49 2.51
N THR A 15 1.70 -4.52 1.90
CA THR A 15 2.37 -5.80 1.56
C THR A 15 2.18 -6.11 0.08
N ALA A 16 2.91 -7.10 -0.43
CA ALA A 16 2.80 -7.56 -1.81
C ALA A 16 1.36 -7.94 -2.21
N ALA A 17 0.61 -8.56 -1.30
CA ALA A 17 -0.79 -8.94 -1.53
C ALA A 17 -1.69 -7.70 -1.71
N HIS A 18 -1.53 -6.70 -0.84
CA HIS A 18 -2.31 -5.46 -0.93
C HIS A 18 -1.96 -4.66 -2.18
N TYR A 19 -0.68 -4.60 -2.55
CA TYR A 19 -0.26 -3.97 -3.81
C TYR A 19 -0.89 -4.64 -5.03
N ARG A 20 -0.84 -5.98 -5.12
CA ARG A 20 -1.46 -6.72 -6.24
C ARG A 20 -2.98 -6.51 -6.30
N ALA A 21 -3.65 -6.49 -5.15
CA ALA A 21 -5.08 -6.24 -5.08
C ALA A 21 -5.42 -4.81 -5.56
N ALA A 22 -4.66 -3.81 -5.13
CA ALA A 22 -4.86 -2.42 -5.54
C ALA A 22 -4.58 -2.23 -7.03
N ALA A 23 -3.48 -2.79 -7.55
CA ALA A 23 -3.16 -2.74 -8.97
C ALA A 23 -4.25 -3.38 -9.84
N ALA A 24 -4.92 -4.43 -9.36
CA ALA A 24 -6.03 -5.07 -10.08
C ALA A 24 -7.32 -4.24 -10.11
N LYS A 25 -7.48 -3.24 -9.22
CA LYS A 25 -8.65 -2.33 -9.22
C LYS A 25 -8.53 -1.22 -10.27
N MET A 26 -7.34 -1.00 -10.81
CA MET A 26 -7.07 0.10 -11.75
C MET A 26 -7.34 -0.32 -13.18
N ALA A 27 -8.28 0.36 -13.86
CA ALA A 27 -8.53 0.15 -15.28
C ALA A 27 -7.40 0.73 -16.15
N GLU A 28 -6.88 1.89 -15.75
CA GLU A 28 -5.70 2.51 -16.35
C GLU A 28 -4.68 2.76 -15.24
N ALA A 29 -3.50 2.17 -15.39
CA ALA A 29 -2.45 2.24 -14.38
C ALA A 29 -1.20 2.89 -14.97
N PRO A 30 -0.77 4.06 -14.47
CA PRO A 30 0.45 4.71 -14.91
C PRO A 30 1.66 3.79 -14.69
N GLU A 31 2.65 3.90 -15.57
CA GLU A 31 3.90 3.16 -15.41
C GLU A 31 4.64 3.60 -14.13
N LEU A 32 5.22 2.61 -13.46
CA LEU A 32 6.05 2.84 -12.29
C LEU A 32 7.39 3.45 -12.74
N MET A 33 7.70 4.63 -12.21
CA MET A 33 8.94 5.35 -12.52
C MET A 33 9.99 5.15 -11.43
N GLY A 34 11.26 5.20 -11.82
CA GLY A 34 12.41 5.13 -10.91
C GLY A 34 13.18 3.82 -11.01
N SER A 35 14.22 3.70 -10.18
CA SER A 35 15.03 2.48 -10.10
C SER A 35 14.40 1.47 -9.14
N PRO A 36 14.39 0.16 -9.47
CA PRO A 36 13.96 -0.87 -8.55
C PRO A 36 14.70 -0.79 -7.21
N ALA A 37 13.95 -0.87 -6.12
CA ALA A 37 14.48 -0.84 -4.76
C ALA A 37 14.11 -2.11 -4.00
N ALA A 38 15.01 -2.58 -3.15
CA ALA A 38 14.70 -3.69 -2.24
C ALA A 38 13.61 -3.26 -1.26
N THR A 39 12.76 -4.21 -0.86
CA THR A 39 11.72 -4.03 0.14
C THR A 39 11.99 -4.93 1.35
N PRO A 40 12.94 -4.59 2.25
CA PRO A 40 13.40 -5.50 3.31
C PRO A 40 12.31 -5.98 4.27
N ARG A 41 11.22 -5.21 4.43
CA ARG A 41 10.07 -5.59 5.26
C ARG A 41 9.16 -6.63 4.60
N ASP A 42 9.18 -6.72 3.28
CA ASP A 42 8.42 -7.67 2.47
C ASP A 42 9.11 -7.87 1.11
N PRO A 43 10.04 -8.84 0.99
CA PRO A 43 10.77 -9.05 -0.25
C PRO A 43 9.89 -9.41 -1.46
N ALA A 44 8.70 -9.98 -1.22
CA ALA A 44 7.76 -10.31 -2.29
C ALA A 44 7.14 -9.04 -2.92
N LEU A 45 7.19 -7.91 -2.22
CA LEU A 45 6.72 -6.63 -2.74
C LEU A 45 7.62 -6.12 -3.87
N ALA A 46 8.94 -6.21 -3.74
CA ALA A 46 9.88 -5.85 -4.81
C ALA A 46 9.63 -6.68 -6.08
N VAL A 47 9.35 -7.98 -5.92
CA VAL A 47 8.99 -8.87 -7.05
C VAL A 47 7.67 -8.42 -7.68
N ALA A 48 6.64 -8.14 -6.87
CA ALA A 48 5.35 -7.71 -7.39
C ALA A 48 5.43 -6.38 -8.14
N LEU A 49 6.22 -5.42 -7.64
CA LEU A 49 6.46 -4.13 -8.27
C LEU A 49 7.19 -4.29 -9.62
N ALA A 50 8.19 -5.17 -9.68
CA ALA A 50 8.92 -5.46 -10.91
C ALA A 50 8.06 -6.18 -11.96
N GLU A 51 7.19 -7.11 -11.53
CA GLU A 51 6.29 -7.85 -12.42
C GLU A 51 5.17 -7.00 -13.00
N ARG A 52 4.61 -6.08 -12.21
CA ARG A 52 3.47 -5.26 -12.63
C ARG A 52 3.90 -3.95 -13.22
N GLY A 53 4.96 -3.33 -12.72
CA GLY A 53 5.51 -2.09 -13.29
C GLY A 53 4.53 -0.94 -13.31
N VAL A 54 3.53 -0.94 -12.41
CA VAL A 54 2.50 0.11 -12.34
C VAL A 54 2.54 0.85 -11.01
N ARG A 55 2.30 2.15 -11.10
CA ARG A 55 2.12 3.03 -9.94
C ARG A 55 0.68 2.92 -9.45
N VAL A 56 0.51 2.70 -8.16
CA VAL A 56 -0.80 2.68 -7.49
C VAL A 56 -0.89 3.93 -6.63
N GLU A 57 -1.86 4.80 -6.92
CA GLU A 57 -2.16 5.97 -6.08
C GLU A 57 -2.87 5.57 -4.79
N GLU A 58 -2.73 6.37 -3.74
CA GLU A 58 -3.34 6.09 -2.44
C GLU A 58 -4.88 6.06 -2.51
N GLU A 59 -5.46 6.87 -3.40
CA GLU A 59 -6.90 6.98 -3.62
C GLU A 59 -7.54 5.65 -4.07
N VAL A 60 -6.77 4.78 -4.73
CA VAL A 60 -7.24 3.45 -5.19
C VAL A 60 -7.66 2.55 -4.02
N VAL A 61 -7.07 2.76 -2.84
CA VAL A 61 -7.32 1.97 -1.64
C VAL A 61 -8.09 2.76 -0.58
N LEU A 62 -8.61 3.94 -0.91
CA LEU A 62 -9.30 4.81 0.04
C LEU A 62 -10.54 4.14 0.65
N GLU A 63 -11.32 3.40 -0.15
CA GLU A 63 -12.49 2.65 0.33
C GLU A 63 -12.10 1.53 1.31
N ASP A 64 -10.95 0.88 1.07
CA ASP A 64 -10.42 -0.15 1.99
C ASP A 64 -10.01 0.49 3.32
N LEU A 65 -9.41 1.70 3.28
CA LEU A 65 -9.02 2.45 4.47
C LEU A 65 -10.25 2.83 5.29
N LEU A 66 -11.27 3.41 4.66
CA LEU A 66 -12.48 3.84 5.34
C LEU A 66 -13.20 2.63 5.97
N SER A 67 -13.33 1.53 5.25
CA SER A 67 -13.94 0.29 5.77
C SER A 67 -13.19 -0.27 6.98
N ASP A 68 -11.84 -0.30 6.92
CA ASP A 68 -11.00 -0.74 8.04
C ASP A 68 -11.16 0.19 9.25
N LEU A 69 -11.27 1.51 9.05
CA LEU A 69 -11.44 2.48 10.13
C LEU A 69 -12.82 2.39 10.77
N GLU A 70 -13.89 2.24 9.99
CA GLU A 70 -15.24 2.00 10.50
C GLU A 70 -15.31 0.72 11.35
N THR A 71 -14.62 -0.33 10.91
CA THR A 71 -14.55 -1.61 11.64
C THR A 71 -13.74 -1.48 12.93
N ARG A 72 -12.78 -0.56 13.02
CA ARG A 72 -11.94 -0.32 14.21
C ARG A 72 -12.57 0.59 15.27
N VAL A 73 -13.51 1.44 14.86
CA VAL A 73 -14.22 2.35 15.78
C VAL A 73 -15.35 1.63 16.55
N ARG A 74 -15.79 0.46 16.06
CA ARG A 74 -16.73 -0.42 16.76
C ARG A 74 -16.04 -1.30 17.79
#